data_AF-A0A978SMG1-F1
#
_entry.id   AF-A0A978SMG1-F1
#
_cell.length_a   1.000
_cell.length_b   1.000
_cell.length_c   1.000
_cell.angle_alpha   90.00
_cell.angle_beta   90.00
_cell.angle_gamma   90.00
#
_symmetry.space_group_name_H-M   'P 1'
#
loop_
_entity.id
_entity.type
_entity.pdbx_description
1 polymer ?
#
loop_
_entity_poly.entity_id
_entity_poly.type
_entity_poly.pdbx_seq_one_letter_code
_entity_poly.pdbx_strand_id
1 'polypeptide(L)'
;MRIAASASFSLTNNPDVAFQIVPTAGSGQSTTITTAFATPLQAIVFDQFGNPVNGGTVTFTSPTSGPSIQPVTSVAIRSNGTISVPVTANAAPGIYRVTASLAGGANAAFDLTNELSPETGIVLQQPPHRQFLPPHRSISQLFRLPRQCLVRLKILLPTSSPAI
;
A
#
# COMPACT_ATOMS: atom_id res chain seq x y z
N MET A 1 47.30 -36.95 -34.54
CA MET A 1 46.06 -36.58 -33.84
C MET A 1 46.37 -35.37 -32.96
N ARG A 2 45.99 -34.15 -33.35
CA ARG A 2 46.23 -32.93 -32.55
C ARG A 2 45.01 -32.74 -31.64
N ILE A 3 45.19 -32.97 -30.35
CA ILE A 3 44.22 -32.55 -29.33
C ILE A 3 44.34 -31.03 -29.21
N ALA A 4 43.28 -30.33 -29.62
CA ALA A 4 43.17 -28.91 -29.34
C ALA A 4 42.91 -28.76 -27.83
N ALA A 5 43.87 -28.19 -27.10
CA ALA A 5 43.66 -27.80 -25.72
C ALA A 5 42.84 -26.51 -25.71
N SER A 6 41.63 -26.56 -25.16
CA SER A 6 40.83 -25.37 -24.87
C SER A 6 41.47 -24.61 -23.71
N ALA A 7 41.82 -23.35 -23.93
CA ALA A 7 42.20 -22.44 -22.86
C ALA A 7 40.94 -21.82 -22.28
N SER A 8 40.67 -22.06 -21.00
CA SER A 8 39.58 -21.40 -20.27
C SER A 8 40.10 -20.08 -19.72
N PHE A 9 39.52 -18.97 -20.17
CA PHE A 9 39.74 -17.66 -19.57
C PHE A 9 38.63 -17.40 -18.56
N SER A 10 38.99 -17.29 -17.29
CA SER A 10 38.06 -16.88 -16.24
C SER A 10 38.19 -15.38 -16.04
N LEU A 11 37.18 -14.61 -16.45
CA LEU A 11 37.05 -13.20 -16.14
C LEU A 11 36.18 -13.05 -14.90
N THR A 12 36.75 -12.50 -13.82
CA THR A 12 35.98 -12.02 -12.66
C THR A 12 35.79 -10.52 -12.78
N ASN A 13 34.57 -10.10 -13.12
CA ASN A 13 34.16 -8.71 -12.99
C ASN A 13 33.72 -8.48 -11.54
N ASN A 14 34.54 -7.79 -10.76
CA ASN A 14 34.22 -7.48 -9.38
C ASN A 14 33.44 -6.15 -9.38
N PRO A 15 32.15 -6.15 -8.99
CA PRO A 15 31.36 -4.92 -9.02
C PRO A 15 31.94 -3.87 -8.07
N ASP A 16 31.79 -2.61 -8.45
CA ASP A 16 32.16 -1.46 -7.61
C ASP A 16 31.07 -1.17 -6.55
N VAL A 17 31.23 -0.09 -5.78
CA VAL A 17 30.19 0.37 -4.84
C VAL A 17 28.85 0.58 -5.57
N ALA A 18 27.76 0.25 -4.87
CA ALA A 18 26.43 0.44 -5.40
C ALA A 18 26.11 1.90 -5.69
N PHE A 19 25.57 2.13 -6.88
CA PHE A 19 25.20 3.46 -7.39
C PHE A 19 23.70 3.61 -7.55
N GLN A 20 22.99 2.54 -7.93
CA GLN A 20 21.57 2.59 -8.24
C GLN A 20 20.82 1.36 -7.72
N ILE A 21 19.58 1.58 -7.27
CA ILE A 21 18.60 0.52 -7.00
C ILE A 21 17.46 0.67 -8.01
N VAL A 22 17.13 -0.40 -8.73
CA VAL A 22 16.08 -0.42 -9.74
C VAL A 22 14.95 -1.35 -9.29
N PRO A 23 13.75 -0.83 -8.96
CA PRO A 23 12.57 -1.65 -8.73
C PRO A 23 12.25 -2.50 -9.96
N THR A 24 12.08 -3.80 -9.77
CA THR A 24 11.71 -4.74 -10.84
C THR A 24 10.30 -5.29 -10.67
N ALA A 25 9.80 -5.39 -9.44
CA ALA A 25 8.42 -5.80 -9.18
C ALA A 25 7.91 -5.30 -7.82
N GLY A 26 6.58 -5.31 -7.69
CA GLY A 26 5.90 -5.05 -6.43
C GLY A 26 5.67 -3.57 -6.08
N SER A 27 5.94 -2.63 -6.98
CA SER A 27 5.44 -1.26 -6.86
C SER A 27 4.05 -1.13 -7.48
N GLY A 28 3.22 -0.24 -6.95
CA GLY A 28 1.88 0.09 -7.45
C GLY A 28 0.79 -0.93 -7.09
N GLN A 29 1.02 -1.82 -6.13
CA GLN A 29 0.04 -2.82 -5.70
C GLN A 29 -0.73 -2.38 -4.46
N SER A 30 -1.93 -2.93 -4.31
CA SER A 30 -2.79 -2.75 -3.15
C SER A 30 -3.18 -4.09 -2.53
N THR A 31 -3.50 -4.07 -1.25
CA THR A 31 -4.01 -5.22 -0.51
C THR A 31 -4.86 -4.71 0.63
N THR A 32 -5.74 -5.54 1.18
CA THR A 32 -6.51 -5.16 2.37
C THR A 32 -5.58 -4.95 3.57
N ILE A 33 -5.99 -4.15 4.54
CA ILE A 33 -5.25 -4.03 5.80
C ILE A 33 -4.99 -5.42 6.40
N THR A 34 -3.85 -5.57 7.07
CA THR A 34 -3.38 -6.83 7.71
C THR A 34 -3.17 -8.03 6.77
N THR A 35 -3.25 -7.86 5.44
CA THR A 35 -2.99 -8.93 4.47
C THR A 35 -1.67 -8.75 3.72
N ALA A 36 -1.10 -9.87 3.28
CA ALA A 36 0.14 -9.87 2.51
C ALA A 36 -0.06 -9.21 1.14
N PHE A 37 0.97 -8.53 0.64
CA PHE A 37 1.01 -8.11 -0.76
C PHE A 37 1.25 -9.33 -1.66
N ALA A 38 0.57 -9.38 -2.80
CA ALA A 38 0.63 -10.52 -3.72
C ALA A 38 2.02 -10.69 -4.33
N THR A 39 2.68 -9.58 -4.67
CA THR A 39 4.04 -9.60 -5.23
C THR A 39 5.02 -9.14 -4.15
N PRO A 40 6.09 -9.90 -3.85
CA PRO A 40 7.18 -9.40 -3.03
C PRO A 40 7.81 -8.14 -3.65
N LEU A 41 8.32 -7.22 -2.82
CA LEU A 41 9.07 -6.07 -3.34
C LEU A 41 10.40 -6.58 -3.89
N GLN A 42 10.63 -6.35 -5.19
CA GLN A 42 11.83 -6.82 -5.88
C GLN A 42 12.57 -5.64 -6.51
N ALA A 43 13.89 -5.69 -6.42
CA ALA A 43 14.78 -4.71 -7.05
C ALA A 43 16.09 -5.37 -7.46
N ILE A 44 16.83 -4.69 -8.34
CA ILE A 44 18.22 -5.03 -8.69
C ILE A 44 19.11 -3.85 -8.33
N VAL A 45 20.24 -4.13 -7.70
CA VAL A 45 21.26 -3.13 -7.34
C VAL A 45 22.37 -3.16 -8.38
N PHE A 46 22.70 -1.98 -8.92
CA PHE A 46 23.75 -1.78 -9.92
C PHE A 46 24.82 -0.81 -9.42
N ASP A 47 26.06 -1.03 -9.89
CA ASP A 47 27.14 -0.06 -9.78
C ASP A 47 27.02 1.04 -10.86
N GLN A 48 27.93 2.01 -10.84
CA GLN A 48 27.92 3.12 -11.79
C GLN A 48 28.21 2.70 -13.25
N PHE A 49 28.73 1.49 -13.45
CA PHE A 49 29.06 0.92 -14.75
C PHE A 49 27.98 -0.05 -15.27
N GLY A 50 26.88 -0.22 -14.52
CA GLY A 50 25.79 -1.11 -14.87
C GLY A 50 26.01 -2.59 -14.51
N ASN A 51 27.04 -2.91 -13.71
CA ASN A 51 27.23 -4.26 -13.22
C ASN A 51 26.34 -4.50 -11.99
N PRO A 52 25.71 -5.68 -11.86
CA PRO A 52 24.98 -6.02 -10.66
C PRO A 52 25.93 -6.14 -9.47
N VAL A 53 25.62 -5.43 -8.38
CA VAL A 53 26.43 -5.46 -7.16
C VAL A 53 26.13 -6.74 -6.41
N ASN A 54 27.17 -7.46 -5.99
CA ASN A 54 27.03 -8.65 -5.16
C ASN A 54 27.46 -8.34 -3.73
N GLY A 55 26.57 -8.58 -2.76
CA GLY A 55 26.79 -8.25 -1.36
C GLY A 55 26.39 -6.82 -1.00
N GLY A 56 26.30 -6.56 0.30
CA GLY A 56 25.67 -5.37 0.87
C GLY A 56 24.24 -5.65 1.36
N THR A 57 23.67 -4.67 2.07
CA THR A 57 22.38 -4.82 2.75
C THR A 57 21.47 -3.65 2.42
N VAL A 58 20.34 -3.94 1.78
CA VAL A 58 19.30 -2.95 1.50
C VAL A 58 18.32 -2.91 2.67
N THR A 59 18.07 -1.72 3.19
CA THR A 59 17.10 -1.47 4.27
C THR A 59 15.82 -0.92 3.67
N PHE A 60 14.70 -1.58 3.95
CA PHE A 60 13.39 -1.06 3.60
C PHE A 60 12.89 -0.19 4.75
N THR A 61 12.37 0.99 4.45
CA THR A 61 11.73 1.88 5.42
C THR A 61 10.33 2.25 4.95
N SER A 62 9.39 2.31 5.89
CA SER A 62 8.03 2.77 5.67
C SER A 62 7.71 3.93 6.61
N PRO A 63 6.62 4.67 6.39
CA PRO A 63 6.16 5.67 7.36
C PRO A 63 6.06 5.08 8.78
N THR A 64 6.44 5.88 9.79
CA THR A 64 6.42 5.49 11.21
C THR A 64 5.01 5.54 11.81
N SER A 65 4.09 6.26 11.17
CA SER A 65 2.69 6.37 11.52
C SER A 65 1.80 6.30 10.27
N GLY A 66 0.54 5.91 10.46
CA GLY A 66 -0.40 5.72 9.35
C GLY A 66 -0.12 4.44 8.54
N PRO A 67 -0.49 4.41 7.24
CA PRO A 67 -0.34 3.22 6.40
C PRO A 67 1.12 2.85 6.20
N SER A 68 1.45 1.58 6.48
CA SER A 68 2.81 1.05 6.40
C SER A 68 2.82 -0.46 6.13
N ILE A 69 4.03 -1.00 5.92
CA ILE A 69 4.28 -2.44 5.80
C ILE A 69 4.83 -3.04 7.10
N GLN A 70 4.61 -4.33 7.29
CA GLN A 70 5.27 -5.16 8.29
C GLN A 70 5.71 -6.51 7.69
N PRO A 71 6.89 -7.04 8.05
CA PRO A 71 7.92 -6.39 8.86
C PRO A 71 8.76 -5.40 8.03
N VAL A 72 9.19 -4.31 8.67
CA VAL A 72 10.25 -3.43 8.13
C VAL A 72 11.58 -4.13 8.38
N THR A 73 12.31 -4.49 7.32
CA THR A 73 13.51 -5.33 7.43
C THR A 73 14.64 -4.87 6.52
N SER A 74 15.84 -5.37 6.82
CA SER A 74 17.01 -5.27 5.97
C SER A 74 17.29 -6.62 5.31
N VAL A 75 17.68 -6.59 4.02
CA VAL A 75 17.84 -7.78 3.18
C VAL A 75 19.20 -7.72 2.48
N ALA A 76 19.93 -8.84 2.52
CA ALA A 76 21.21 -8.98 1.83
C ALA A 76 21.00 -9.08 0.30
N ILE A 77 21.90 -8.43 -0.44
CA ILE A 77 21.90 -8.47 -1.91
C ILE A 77 22.44 -9.83 -2.38
N ARG A 78 21.70 -10.51 -3.25
CA ARG A 78 22.08 -11.82 -3.81
C ARG A 78 23.16 -11.70 -4.89
N SER A 79 23.67 -12.84 -5.36
CA SER A 79 24.78 -12.94 -6.32
C SER A 79 24.58 -12.28 -7.69
N ASN A 80 23.37 -11.85 -8.01
CA ASN A 80 22.98 -11.16 -9.24
C ASN A 80 22.45 -9.74 -8.98
N GLY A 81 22.73 -9.15 -7.81
CA GLY A 81 22.21 -7.84 -7.43
C GLY A 81 20.75 -7.83 -7.02
N THR A 82 20.05 -8.98 -7.02
CA THR A 82 18.63 -9.01 -6.69
C THR A 82 18.38 -8.95 -5.19
N ILE A 83 17.30 -8.24 -4.84
CA ILE A 83 16.65 -8.27 -3.54
C ILE A 83 15.19 -8.66 -3.73
N SER A 84 14.63 -9.38 -2.76
CA SER A 84 13.22 -9.76 -2.75
C SER A 84 12.76 -9.86 -1.30
N VAL A 85 11.70 -9.15 -0.96
CA VAL A 85 11.13 -9.14 0.41
C VAL A 85 9.61 -9.28 0.36
N PRO A 86 9.03 -10.32 0.99
CA PRO A 86 7.60 -10.37 1.22
C PRO A 86 7.22 -9.39 2.34
N VAL A 87 6.14 -8.64 2.13
CA VAL A 87 5.66 -7.61 3.07
C VAL A 87 4.14 -7.72 3.22
N THR A 88 3.65 -7.33 4.39
CA THR A 88 2.23 -7.34 4.77
C THR A 88 1.78 -5.92 5.07
N ALA A 89 0.57 -5.55 4.65
CA ALA A 89 -0.05 -4.29 5.04
C ALA A 89 -0.30 -4.22 6.55
N ASN A 90 -0.13 -3.06 7.16
CA ASN A 90 -0.56 -2.83 8.53
C ASN A 90 -2.09 -2.58 8.62
N ALA A 91 -2.58 -2.25 9.82
CA ALA A 91 -4.00 -1.99 10.07
C ALA A 91 -4.48 -0.57 9.66
N ALA A 92 -3.61 0.26 9.10
CA ALA A 92 -3.94 1.63 8.72
C ALA A 92 -4.14 1.72 7.19
N PRO A 93 -5.31 2.18 6.72
CA PRO A 93 -5.58 2.34 5.29
C PRO A 93 -4.90 3.59 4.72
N GLY A 94 -4.64 3.57 3.42
CA GLY A 94 -4.13 4.71 2.66
C GLY A 94 -2.97 4.35 1.72
N ILE A 95 -2.56 5.36 0.94
CA ILE A 95 -1.43 5.29 0.02
C ILE A 95 -0.17 5.72 0.75
N TYR A 96 0.93 5.01 0.51
CA TYR A 96 2.22 5.30 1.12
C TYR A 96 3.36 4.79 0.25
N ARG A 97 4.57 5.21 0.62
CA ARG A 97 5.79 4.86 -0.10
C ARG A 97 6.76 4.13 0.81
N VAL A 98 7.21 2.95 0.37
CA VAL A 98 8.32 2.23 0.99
C VAL A 98 9.60 2.61 0.28
N THR A 99 10.62 2.99 1.03
CA THR A 99 11.93 3.35 0.47
C THR A 99 12.91 2.22 0.74
N ALA A 100 13.50 1.67 -0.32
CA ALA A 100 14.65 0.79 -0.23
C ALA A 100 15.92 1.64 -0.29
N SER A 101 16.79 1.55 0.71
CA SER A 101 18.03 2.31 0.77
C SER A 101 19.22 1.39 1.03
N LEU A 102 20.37 1.76 0.46
CA LEU A 102 21.63 1.05 0.63
C LEU A 102 22.69 2.01 1.17
N ALA A 103 23.62 1.50 1.98
CA ALA A 103 24.79 2.25 2.39
C ALA A 103 25.59 2.64 1.14
N GLY A 104 25.82 3.95 0.94
CA GLY A 104 26.36 4.50 -0.32
C GLY A 104 25.41 5.47 -1.03
N GLY A 105 24.15 5.58 -0.56
CA GLY A 105 23.23 6.64 -1.00
C GLY A 105 22.26 6.23 -2.11
N ALA A 106 22.42 5.04 -2.69
CA ALA A 106 21.47 4.49 -3.65
C ALA A 106 20.13 4.20 -2.96
N ASN A 107 19.03 4.64 -3.58
CA ASN A 107 17.68 4.45 -3.06
C ASN A 107 16.68 4.18 -4.18
N ALA A 108 15.61 3.47 -3.83
CA ALA A 108 14.46 3.23 -4.68
C ALA A 108 13.15 3.34 -3.88
N ALA A 109 12.05 3.58 -4.58
CA ALA A 109 10.74 3.72 -3.98
C ALA A 109 9.77 2.67 -4.53
N PHE A 110 8.89 2.19 -3.65
CA PHE A 110 7.76 1.32 -3.96
C PHE A 110 6.49 1.99 -3.44
N ASP A 111 5.56 2.30 -4.33
CA ASP A 111 4.28 2.88 -3.97
C ASP A 111 3.30 1.74 -3.65
N LEU A 112 2.66 1.80 -2.48
CA LEU A 112 1.76 0.76 -1.99
C LEU A 112 0.48 1.38 -1.44
N THR A 113 -0.60 0.60 -1.45
CA THR A 113 -1.89 1.01 -0.88
C THR A 113 -2.43 -0.04 0.08
N ASN A 114 -2.77 0.38 1.29
CA ASN A 114 -3.52 -0.42 2.24
C ASN A 114 -5.00 -0.07 2.08
N GLU A 115 -5.81 -1.01 1.62
CA GLU A 115 -7.25 -0.82 1.45
C GLU A 115 -7.99 -1.27 2.70
N LEU A 116 -9.08 -0.59 3.05
CA LEU A 116 -9.97 -1.12 4.07
C LEU A 116 -10.50 -2.48 3.61
N SER A 117 -10.63 -3.42 4.54
CA SER A 117 -11.33 -4.68 4.26
C SER A 117 -12.72 -4.34 3.72
N PRO A 118 -13.17 -4.94 2.60
CA PRO A 118 -14.53 -4.73 2.14
C PRO A 118 -15.45 -5.26 3.23
N GLU A 119 -16.13 -4.35 3.94
CA GLU A 119 -17.01 -4.75 5.02
C GLU A 119 -18.07 -5.67 4.43
N THR A 120 -18.18 -6.88 5.00
CA THR A 120 -19.22 -7.81 4.62
C THR A 120 -20.54 -7.24 5.15
N GLY A 121 -21.24 -6.49 4.30
CA GLY A 121 -22.64 -6.09 4.44
C GLY A 121 -23.04 -5.55 5.81
N ILE A 122 -23.17 -4.23 5.92
CA ILE A 122 -24.08 -3.65 6.91
C ILE A 122 -25.48 -4.10 6.49
N VAL A 123 -25.94 -5.27 6.98
CA VAL A 123 -27.34 -5.66 6.86
C VAL A 123 -28.09 -4.68 7.76
N LEU A 124 -28.63 -3.62 7.18
CA LEU A 124 -29.77 -2.94 7.78
C LEU A 124 -30.87 -4.00 7.84
N GLN A 125 -30.95 -4.72 8.97
CA GLN A 125 -32.16 -5.44 9.32
C GLN A 125 -33.24 -4.37 9.49
N GLN A 126 -33.89 -3.99 8.38
CA GLN A 126 -35.18 -3.34 8.48
C GLN A 126 -36.04 -4.33 9.27
N PRO A 127 -36.57 -3.95 10.45
CA PRO A 127 -37.64 -4.75 11.05
C PRO A 127 -38.72 -4.87 9.97
N PRO A 128 -39.35 -6.04 9.80
CA PRO A 128 -40.35 -6.23 8.77
C PRO A 128 -41.36 -5.10 8.89
N HIS A 129 -41.48 -4.28 7.83
CA HIS A 129 -42.47 -3.23 7.77
C HIS A 129 -43.83 -3.88 8.06
N ARG A 130 -44.34 -3.75 9.29
CA ARG A 130 -45.75 -3.91 9.57
C ARG A 130 -46.42 -2.87 8.70
N GLN A 131 -46.90 -3.28 7.53
CA GLN A 131 -47.86 -2.53 6.78
C GLN A 131 -49.04 -2.34 7.72
N PHE A 132 -49.09 -1.17 8.35
CA PHE A 132 -50.32 -0.71 8.95
C PHE A 132 -51.21 -0.36 7.76
N LEU A 133 -51.96 -1.34 7.25
CA LEU A 133 -53.03 -1.07 6.28
C LEU A 133 -54.02 -0.13 6.98
N PRO A 134 -54.22 1.12 6.50
CA PRO A 134 -55.28 1.95 7.02
C PRO A 134 -56.62 1.35 6.57
N PRO A 135 -57.65 1.29 7.45
CA PRO A 135 -58.98 0.96 6.99
C PRO A 135 -59.47 2.08 6.06
N HIS A 136 -59.86 1.70 4.84
CA HIS A 136 -60.50 2.59 3.88
C HIS A 136 -61.75 3.25 4.47
N ARG A 137 -61.83 4.59 4.30
CA ARG A 137 -62.97 5.54 4.32
C ARG A 137 -62.58 6.73 5.22
N SER A 138 -62.58 7.98 4.81
CA SER A 138 -63.30 8.67 3.75
C SER A 138 -62.58 9.96 3.36
N ILE A 139 -62.76 10.35 2.11
CA ILE A 139 -62.37 11.60 1.45
C ILE A 139 -63.01 12.80 2.14
N SER A 140 -62.22 13.84 2.49
CA SER A 140 -62.53 15.28 2.37
C SER A 140 -61.44 16.14 3.03
N GLN A 141 -61.22 17.35 2.48
CA GLN A 141 -60.36 18.45 2.96
C GLN A 141 -58.88 18.47 2.48
N LEU A 142 -58.73 18.77 1.18
CA LEU A 142 -58.08 19.99 0.66
C LEU A 142 -57.06 20.71 1.58
N PHE A 143 -55.76 20.68 1.24
CA PHE A 143 -54.90 21.83 0.87
C PHE A 143 -53.38 21.61 1.15
N ARG A 144 -52.57 21.99 0.14
CA ARG A 144 -51.15 22.41 0.15
C ARG A 144 -50.03 21.40 0.45
N LEU A 145 -49.29 21.04 -0.61
CA LEU A 145 -47.85 20.73 -0.55
C LEU A 145 -47.08 21.91 0.09
N PRO A 146 -45.98 21.66 0.83
CA PRO A 146 -44.68 21.85 0.19
C PRO A 146 -43.55 20.91 0.65
N ARG A 147 -42.71 20.57 -0.34
CA ARG A 147 -41.23 20.57 -0.34
C ARG A 147 -40.46 20.19 0.95
N GLN A 148 -39.70 19.09 0.80
CA GLN A 148 -38.34 18.82 1.31
C GLN A 148 -38.10 18.76 2.83
N CYS A 149 -37.52 17.66 3.31
CA CYS A 149 -36.68 17.69 4.51
C CYS A 149 -35.42 16.87 4.29
N LEU A 150 -34.40 17.61 3.88
CA LEU A 150 -32.99 17.27 3.73
C LEU A 150 -32.41 16.71 5.03
N VAL A 151 -31.55 15.71 4.88
CA VAL A 151 -30.78 14.98 5.88
C VAL A 151 -30.17 15.91 6.95
N ARG A 152 -30.46 15.63 8.23
CA ARG A 152 -29.86 16.32 9.39
C ARG A 152 -28.39 15.89 9.56
N LEU A 153 -27.46 16.71 9.09
CA LEU A 153 -26.05 16.67 9.50
C LEU A 153 -25.86 17.66 10.66
N LYS A 154 -25.62 17.13 11.87
CA LYS A 154 -25.49 17.92 13.10
C LYS A 154 -24.01 18.22 13.35
N ILE A 155 -23.51 19.34 12.82
CA ILE A 155 -22.16 19.85 13.12
C ILE A 155 -22.26 20.70 14.40
N LEU A 156 -21.51 20.32 15.43
CA LEU A 156 -21.39 21.03 16.71
C LEU A 156 -20.30 22.12 16.57
N LEU A 157 -20.61 23.38 16.84
CA LEU A 157 -19.63 24.45 17.04
C LEU A 157 -19.86 25.09 18.42
N PRO A 158 -18.79 25.46 19.16
CA PRO A 158 -18.88 26.00 20.50
C PRO A 158 -19.25 27.49 20.51
N THR A 159 -20.18 27.89 21.36
CA THR A 159 -20.56 29.29 21.59
C THR A 159 -19.60 29.96 22.57
N SER A 160 -18.88 30.99 22.10
CA SER A 160 -18.13 31.93 22.93
C SER A 160 -19.09 32.98 23.53
N SER A 161 -19.01 33.14 24.86
CA SER A 161 -19.64 34.18 25.67
C SER A 161 -19.07 35.57 25.37
N PRO A 162 -19.86 36.64 25.56
CA PRO A 162 -19.31 37.73 26.36
C PRO A 162 -20.22 38.14 27.51
N ALA A 163 -19.59 38.42 28.65
CA ALA A 163 -20.19 39.01 29.83
C ALA A 163 -19.92 40.52 29.85
N ILE A 164 -21.00 41.25 30.17
CA ILE A 164 -21.13 42.66 30.60
C ILE A 164 -20.84 43.73 29.56
#